data_AF-A0A5N4B6W8-F1
#
_entry.id   AF-A0A5N4B6W8-F1
#
_cell.length_a   1.000
_cell.length_b   1.000
_cell.length_c   1.000
_cell.angle_alpha   90.00
_cell.angle_beta   90.00
_cell.angle_gamma   90.00
#
_symmetry.space_group_name_H-M   'P 1'
#
loop_
_entity.id
_entity.type
_entity.pdbx_description
1 polymer ?
#
loop_
_entity_poly.entity_id
_entity_poly.type
_entity_poly.pdbx_seq_one_letter_code
_entity_poly.pdbx_strand_id
1 'polypeptide(L)'
;MENIVSKRQKQKYSHQGFIYVFDRMSACGAKLFWRCERKDDCKARIHTENGSVVKKVNDHSHDSSAARVEVQAAVSRIKERAGEVMETTAQVINACIGELSEVAHATMPSHGSLRKIIQRKRNLVRAAPPAPERVEDLIIPDEYKVYEPQPGIREDFLLADNGPVPGRILIFGRERNLRARMVVSLAFVPTGDLDAAIDRLADVLPVELQPLLQWFEDFYVGRLNRRGNVRRPAIFPPEMWSLYNRVVNDMDRTNNHAEAAHRCLQSEMGMDHPILWRFIDGLRKIQKGRDMFYEHLLAGHEPPKKLRKYRDADTRIKTIVADYANRDIIDYLRGISHNYEMNP
;
A
#
# COMPACT_ATOMS: atom_id res chain seq x y z
N MET A 1 14.08 -0.29 28.00
CA MET A 1 13.96 -1.76 27.95
C MET A 1 13.22 -2.11 26.68
N GLU A 2 13.84 -2.85 25.77
CA GLU A 2 13.15 -3.31 24.56
C GLU A 2 12.21 -4.47 24.92
N ASN A 3 10.92 -4.32 24.64
CA ASN A 3 9.92 -5.34 24.94
C ASN A 3 10.01 -6.46 23.89
N ILE A 4 10.66 -7.57 24.23
CA ILE A 4 10.86 -8.70 23.33
C ILE A 4 9.96 -9.86 23.77
N VAL A 5 9.18 -10.43 22.84
CA VAL A 5 8.22 -11.50 23.15
C VAL A 5 8.52 -12.75 22.33
N SER A 6 8.49 -13.93 22.99
CA SER A 6 8.79 -15.20 22.33
C SER A 6 7.71 -15.66 21.32
N LYS A 7 8.00 -16.73 20.56
CA LYS A 7 7.02 -17.38 19.65
C LYS A 7 5.78 -17.94 20.38
N ARG A 8 5.89 -18.22 21.70
CA ARG A 8 4.80 -18.73 22.55
C ARG A 8 4.31 -17.70 23.57
N GLN A 9 4.46 -16.40 23.29
CA GLN A 9 4.08 -15.29 24.19
C GLN A 9 4.77 -15.27 25.57
N LYS A 10 5.77 -16.12 25.82
CA LYS A 10 6.62 -15.99 27.01
C LYS A 10 7.46 -14.73 26.94
N GLN A 11 7.58 -14.03 28.07
CA GLN A 11 8.41 -12.84 28.26
C GLN A 11 9.87 -13.16 27.97
N LYS A 12 10.57 -12.21 27.34
CA LYS A 12 12.02 -12.23 27.17
C LYS A 12 12.63 -10.99 27.79
N TYR A 13 13.90 -11.11 28.17
CA TYR A 13 14.70 -10.05 28.75
C TYR A 13 16.01 -9.93 27.97
N SER A 14 16.40 -8.71 27.60
CA SER A 14 17.70 -8.46 26.96
C SER A 14 18.69 -7.85 27.96
N HIS A 15 19.92 -8.35 27.96
CA HIS A 15 21.01 -7.81 28.79
C HIS A 15 22.34 -7.98 28.08
N GLN A 16 23.10 -6.89 27.90
CA GLN A 16 24.46 -6.91 27.31
C GLN A 16 24.54 -7.69 25.98
N GLY A 17 23.58 -7.48 25.07
CA GLY A 17 23.57 -8.16 23.76
C GLY A 17 23.15 -9.63 23.79
N PHE A 18 22.68 -10.15 24.94
CA PHE A 18 22.11 -11.48 25.09
C PHE A 18 20.61 -11.43 25.32
N ILE A 19 19.90 -12.45 24.85
CA ILE A 19 18.45 -12.62 25.04
C ILE A 19 18.20 -13.79 25.97
N TYR A 20 17.35 -13.57 26.96
CA TYR A 20 16.92 -14.54 27.94
C TYR A 20 15.41 -14.76 27.84
N VAL A 21 14.96 -15.98 28.11
CA VAL A 21 13.55 -16.38 28.16
C VAL A 21 13.17 -16.63 29.61
N PHE A 22 11.97 -16.19 30.00
CA PHE A 22 11.44 -16.44 31.34
C PHE A 22 11.37 -17.93 31.66
N ASP A 23 11.91 -18.31 32.82
CA ASP A 23 11.90 -19.68 33.33
C ASP A 23 10.85 -19.85 34.42
N ARG A 24 11.01 -19.10 35.52
CA ARG A 24 10.13 -19.18 36.70
C ARG A 24 10.30 -17.97 37.62
N MET A 25 9.40 -17.82 38.56
CA MET A 25 9.47 -16.84 39.65
C MET A 25 9.94 -17.48 40.95
N SER A 26 10.55 -16.71 41.86
CA SER A 26 10.88 -17.13 43.21
C SER A 26 9.62 -17.41 44.03
N ALA A 27 9.74 -18.30 45.03
CA ALA A 27 8.63 -18.64 45.92
C ALA A 27 8.06 -17.42 46.65
N CYS A 28 8.90 -16.40 46.92
CA CYS A 28 8.50 -15.13 47.52
C CYS A 28 8.04 -14.05 46.52
N GLY A 29 8.00 -14.35 45.22
CA GLY A 29 7.59 -13.39 44.17
C GLY A 29 8.60 -12.30 43.82
N ALA A 30 9.60 -12.04 44.69
CA ALA A 30 10.52 -10.91 44.53
C ALA A 30 11.51 -11.03 43.35
N LYS A 31 11.86 -12.25 42.93
CA LYS A 31 12.87 -12.50 41.90
C LYS A 31 12.32 -13.27 40.71
N LEU A 32 12.67 -12.84 39.51
CA LEU A 32 12.39 -13.53 38.26
C LEU A 32 13.65 -14.23 37.77
N PHE A 33 13.52 -15.49 37.38
CA PHE A 33 14.61 -16.31 36.85
C PHE A 33 14.49 -16.44 35.33
N TRP A 34 15.61 -16.22 34.65
CA TRP A 34 15.68 -16.24 33.20
C TRP A 34 16.80 -17.17 32.73
N ARG A 35 16.59 -17.86 31.62
CA ARG A 35 17.61 -18.71 30.97
C ARG A 35 17.95 -18.13 29.60
N CYS A 36 19.17 -18.34 29.14
CA CYS A 36 19.56 -17.97 27.78
C CYS A 36 18.58 -18.54 26.74
N GLU A 37 18.27 -17.78 25.68
CA GLU A 37 17.42 -18.24 24.58
C GLU A 37 17.98 -19.51 23.91
N ARG A 38 19.32 -19.61 23.77
CA ARG A 38 20.01 -20.80 23.25
C ARG A 38 20.16 -21.87 24.32
N LYS A 39 19.11 -22.15 25.09
CA LYS A 39 19.14 -23.04 26.27
C LYS A 39 19.65 -24.46 25.99
N ASP A 40 19.56 -24.91 24.74
CA ASP A 40 19.98 -26.24 24.32
C ASP A 40 21.52 -26.31 24.21
N ASP A 41 22.17 -25.18 23.90
CA ASP A 41 23.63 -25.06 23.71
C ASP A 41 24.31 -24.18 24.78
N CYS A 42 23.54 -23.47 25.61
CA CYS A 42 24.01 -22.46 26.56
C CYS A 42 23.30 -22.57 27.90
N LYS A 43 24.10 -22.67 28.98
CA LYS A 43 23.63 -22.86 30.35
C LYS A 43 23.56 -21.56 31.17
N ALA A 44 23.80 -20.41 30.54
CA ALA A 44 23.76 -19.09 31.19
C ALA A 44 22.35 -18.73 31.69
N ARG A 45 22.29 -18.12 32.88
CA ARG A 45 21.05 -17.64 33.51
C ARG A 45 21.26 -16.29 34.18
N ILE A 46 20.18 -15.53 34.30
CA ILE A 46 20.17 -14.29 35.08
C ILE A 46 18.95 -14.26 35.99
N HIS A 47 19.09 -13.54 37.10
CA HIS A 47 18.00 -13.27 38.03
C HIS A 47 17.74 -11.77 38.03
N THR A 48 16.49 -11.36 37.92
CA THR A 48 16.11 -9.95 38.02
C THR A 48 15.20 -9.71 39.22
N GLU A 49 15.29 -8.52 39.79
CA GLU A 49 14.46 -8.01 40.88
C GLU A 49 14.15 -6.54 40.54
N ASN A 50 12.87 -6.16 40.57
CA ASN A 50 12.40 -4.82 40.17
C ASN A 50 12.93 -4.34 38.80
N GLY A 51 13.09 -5.27 37.85
CA GLY A 51 13.56 -4.97 36.49
C GLY A 51 15.09 -4.88 36.34
N SER A 52 15.87 -4.99 37.41
CA SER A 52 17.34 -4.93 37.37
C SER A 52 17.96 -6.31 37.54
N VAL A 53 19.08 -6.58 36.86
CA VAL A 53 19.82 -7.84 37.00
C VAL A 53 20.55 -7.86 38.34
N VAL A 54 20.13 -8.75 39.24
CA VAL A 54 20.74 -8.92 40.58
C VAL A 54 21.73 -10.06 40.65
N LYS A 55 21.65 -11.04 39.74
CA LYS A 55 22.60 -12.16 39.70
C LYS A 55 22.78 -12.70 38.29
N LYS A 56 24.02 -13.01 37.93
CA LYS A 56 24.40 -13.78 36.74
C LYS A 56 24.89 -15.16 37.17
N VAL A 57 24.51 -16.21 36.45
CA VAL A 57 24.87 -17.60 36.74
C VAL A 57 25.35 -18.26 35.46
N ASN A 58 26.60 -18.72 35.47
CA ASN A 58 27.37 -19.23 34.33
C ASN A 58 27.64 -18.18 33.24
N ASP A 59 28.76 -18.34 32.56
CA ASP A 59 29.10 -17.56 31.38
C ASP A 59 28.43 -18.12 30.12
N HIS A 60 28.31 -17.27 29.10
CA HIS A 60 27.77 -17.67 27.80
C HIS A 60 28.77 -18.50 27.01
N SER A 61 28.28 -19.55 26.36
CA SER A 61 29.05 -20.38 25.41
C SER A 61 29.01 -19.85 23.96
N HIS A 62 28.58 -18.61 23.77
CA HIS A 62 28.42 -17.98 22.47
C HIS A 62 28.54 -16.46 22.59
N ASP A 63 28.81 -15.79 21.47
CA ASP A 63 28.96 -14.34 21.45
C ASP A 63 27.63 -13.60 21.66
N SER A 64 27.74 -12.38 22.19
CA SER A 64 26.65 -11.40 22.23
C SER A 64 26.38 -10.84 20.84
N SER A 65 25.14 -10.45 20.56
CA SER A 65 24.76 -9.85 19.28
C SER A 65 23.72 -8.75 19.49
N ALA A 66 24.17 -7.49 19.41
CA ALA A 66 23.29 -6.33 19.44
C ALA A 66 22.28 -6.36 18.29
N ALA A 67 22.75 -6.66 17.07
CA ALA A 67 21.89 -6.82 15.89
C ALA A 67 20.76 -7.84 16.11
N ARG A 68 21.03 -8.97 16.79
CA ARG A 68 19.98 -9.96 17.09
C ARG A 68 18.94 -9.44 18.09
N VAL A 69 19.36 -8.63 19.06
CA VAL A 69 18.47 -7.97 20.02
C VAL A 69 17.54 -7.00 19.27
N GLU A 70 18.11 -6.15 18.42
CA GLU A 70 17.38 -5.21 17.55
C GLU A 70 16.36 -5.93 16.65
N VAL A 71 16.78 -6.99 15.95
CA VAL A 71 15.90 -7.79 15.08
C VAL A 71 14.74 -8.40 15.86
N GLN A 72 14.99 -8.92 17.07
CA GLN A 72 13.92 -9.52 17.88
C GLN A 72 12.96 -8.46 18.44
N ALA A 73 13.47 -7.26 18.76
CA ALA A 73 12.63 -6.12 19.12
C ALA A 73 11.75 -5.70 17.93
N ALA A 74 12.31 -5.57 16.73
CA ALA A 74 11.56 -5.25 15.51
C ALA A 74 10.46 -6.29 15.21
N VAL A 75 10.78 -7.58 15.30
CA VAL A 75 9.78 -8.65 15.11
C VAL A 75 8.68 -8.60 16.18
N SER A 76 9.01 -8.17 17.40
CA SER A 76 8.02 -7.98 18.47
C SER A 76 7.09 -6.80 18.16
N ARG A 77 7.64 -5.65 17.74
CA ARG A 77 6.87 -4.49 17.25
C ARG A 77 5.96 -4.86 16.07
N ILE A 78 6.46 -5.65 15.11
CA ILE A 78 5.66 -6.13 13.97
C ILE A 78 4.45 -6.94 14.45
N LYS A 79 4.62 -7.83 15.45
CA LYS A 79 3.52 -8.63 15.99
C LYS A 79 2.51 -7.79 16.77
N GLU A 80 2.96 -6.79 17.50
CA GLU A 80 2.09 -5.88 18.25
C GLU A 80 1.25 -5.05 17.28
N ARG A 81 1.92 -4.30 16.39
CA ARG A 81 1.28 -3.48 15.35
C ARG A 81 0.34 -4.29 14.46
N ALA A 82 0.71 -5.51 14.08
CA ALA A 82 -0.15 -6.38 13.28
C ALA A 82 -1.51 -6.70 13.93
N GLY A 83 -1.59 -6.67 15.26
CA GLY A 83 -2.82 -6.88 16.02
C GLY A 83 -3.64 -5.61 16.25
N GLU A 84 -3.02 -4.44 16.17
CA GLU A 84 -3.64 -3.15 16.51
C GLU A 84 -4.16 -2.39 15.28
N VAL A 85 -3.48 -2.50 14.13
CA VAL A 85 -3.80 -1.68 12.94
C VAL A 85 -4.13 -2.50 11.68
N MET A 86 -4.94 -1.91 10.80
CA MET A 86 -5.41 -2.53 9.54
C MET A 86 -4.48 -2.32 8.33
N GLU A 87 -3.26 -1.84 8.54
CA GLU A 87 -2.27 -1.59 7.48
C GLU A 87 -1.93 -2.83 6.63
N THR A 88 -1.40 -2.64 5.42
CA THR A 88 -0.90 -3.77 4.61
C THR A 88 0.33 -4.42 5.26
N THR A 89 0.63 -5.67 4.90
CA THR A 89 1.84 -6.36 5.40
C THR A 89 3.11 -5.54 5.15
N ALA A 90 3.23 -4.92 3.97
CA ALA A 90 4.38 -4.11 3.61
C ALA A 90 4.51 -2.85 4.50
N GLN A 91 3.39 -2.16 4.75
CA GLN A 91 3.37 -0.99 5.63
C GLN A 91 3.80 -1.34 7.07
N VAL A 92 3.26 -2.43 7.64
CA VAL A 92 3.66 -2.90 8.99
C VAL A 92 5.15 -3.22 9.05
N ILE A 93 5.68 -3.90 8.02
CA ILE A 93 7.10 -4.28 7.94
C ILE A 93 7.97 -3.02 7.86
N ASN A 94 7.68 -2.12 6.91
CA ASN A 94 8.48 -0.92 6.68
C ASN A 94 8.48 0.01 7.90
N ALA A 95 7.32 0.18 8.54
CA ALA A 95 7.19 1.02 9.74
C ALA A 95 8.02 0.52 10.93
N CYS A 96 8.26 -0.79 11.04
CA CYS A 96 8.99 -1.37 12.17
C CYS A 96 10.49 -1.57 11.92
N ILE A 97 10.92 -1.47 10.66
CA ILE A 97 12.28 -1.80 10.21
C ILE A 97 13.09 -0.55 9.83
N GLY A 98 12.45 0.61 9.60
CA GLY A 98 13.12 1.81 9.09
C GLY A 98 14.27 2.37 9.93
N GLU A 99 14.33 2.08 11.23
CA GLU A 99 15.36 2.58 12.17
C GLU A 99 16.41 1.51 12.53
N LEU A 100 16.45 0.37 11.84
CA LEU A 100 17.39 -0.70 12.16
C LEU A 100 18.80 -0.41 11.66
N SER A 101 19.81 -0.95 12.35
CA SER A 101 21.19 -0.93 11.85
C SER A 101 21.34 -1.79 10.60
N GLU A 102 22.34 -1.48 9.75
CA GLU A 102 22.62 -2.24 8.52
C GLU A 102 22.86 -3.74 8.81
N VAL A 103 23.54 -4.04 9.91
CA VAL A 103 23.78 -5.40 10.39
C VAL A 103 22.48 -6.08 10.83
N ALA A 104 21.57 -5.35 11.47
CA ALA A 104 20.24 -5.86 11.81
C ALA A 104 19.40 -6.13 10.54
N HIS A 105 19.42 -5.23 9.55
CA HIS A 105 18.74 -5.43 8.27
C HIS A 105 19.20 -6.71 7.57
N ALA A 106 20.52 -6.96 7.51
CA ALA A 106 21.09 -8.15 6.87
C ALA A 106 20.67 -9.47 7.55
N THR A 107 20.34 -9.42 8.84
CA THR A 107 19.96 -10.59 9.64
C THR A 107 18.45 -10.72 9.87
N MET A 108 17.65 -9.84 9.24
CA MET A 108 16.20 -9.89 9.34
C MET A 108 15.63 -11.19 8.75
N PRO A 109 14.54 -11.72 9.34
CA PRO A 109 13.78 -12.79 8.69
C PRO A 109 13.29 -12.36 7.31
N SER A 110 13.19 -13.33 6.40
CA SER A 110 12.67 -13.07 5.04
C SER A 110 11.27 -12.44 5.07
N HIS A 111 10.98 -11.60 4.08
CA HIS A 111 9.68 -10.93 3.95
C HIS A 111 8.50 -11.93 3.95
N GLY A 112 8.68 -13.11 3.36
CA GLY A 112 7.69 -14.20 3.42
C GLY A 112 7.45 -14.75 4.83
N SER A 113 8.49 -14.80 5.67
CA SER A 113 8.37 -15.20 7.08
C SER A 113 7.64 -14.15 7.91
N LEU A 114 7.99 -12.87 7.71
CA LEU A 114 7.31 -11.75 8.37
C LEU A 114 5.82 -11.68 7.98
N ARG A 115 5.49 -11.88 6.70
CA ARG A 115 4.11 -11.99 6.22
C ARG A 115 3.33 -13.08 6.96
N LYS A 116 3.90 -14.27 7.13
CA LYS A 116 3.26 -15.37 7.88
C LYS A 116 3.05 -15.03 9.36
N ILE A 117 3.99 -14.31 9.99
CA ILE A 117 3.86 -13.85 11.37
C ILE A 117 2.67 -12.88 11.51
N ILE A 118 2.60 -11.89 10.63
CA ILE A 118 1.53 -10.89 10.60
C ILE A 118 0.17 -11.57 10.39
N GLN A 119 0.06 -12.45 9.39
CA GLN A 119 -1.20 -13.14 9.11
C GLN A 119 -1.68 -14.00 10.28
N ARG A 120 -0.77 -14.74 10.93
CA ARG A 120 -1.12 -15.55 12.11
C ARG A 120 -1.64 -14.70 13.25
N LYS A 121 -0.98 -13.58 13.55
CA LYS A 121 -1.42 -12.68 14.63
C LYS A 121 -2.79 -12.09 14.31
N ARG A 122 -3.01 -11.64 13.07
CA ARG A 122 -4.31 -11.10 12.62
C ARG A 122 -5.43 -12.13 12.76
N ASN A 123 -5.18 -13.36 12.33
CA ASN A 123 -6.16 -14.44 12.46
C ASN A 123 -6.49 -14.77 13.93
N LEU A 124 -5.50 -14.69 14.83
CA LEU A 124 -5.70 -14.91 16.27
C LEU A 124 -6.52 -13.79 16.93
N VAL A 125 -6.26 -12.54 16.57
CA VAL A 125 -6.96 -11.38 17.17
C VAL A 125 -8.37 -11.25 16.62
N ARG A 126 -8.56 -11.42 15.31
CA ARG A 126 -9.85 -11.17 14.65
C ARG A 126 -10.83 -12.33 14.72
N ALA A 127 -10.41 -13.52 15.18
CA ALA A 127 -11.23 -14.72 15.38
C ALA A 127 -12.48 -14.76 14.47
N ALA A 128 -12.25 -14.78 13.15
CA ALA A 128 -13.31 -14.51 12.18
C ALA A 128 -14.49 -15.46 12.39
N PRO A 129 -15.73 -14.96 12.30
CA PRO A 129 -16.92 -15.81 12.43
C PRO A 129 -16.89 -16.94 11.39
N PRO A 130 -17.53 -18.09 11.68
CA PRO A 130 -17.62 -19.18 10.73
C PRO A 130 -18.30 -18.70 9.43
N ALA A 131 -17.87 -19.25 8.30
CA ALA A 131 -18.51 -18.95 7.02
C ALA A 131 -19.98 -19.40 7.06
N PRO A 132 -20.93 -18.56 6.61
CA PRO A 132 -22.33 -18.96 6.57
C PRO A 132 -22.56 -20.00 5.47
N GLU A 133 -23.52 -20.90 5.69
CA GLU A 133 -23.92 -21.90 4.68
C GLU A 133 -24.75 -21.28 3.56
N ARG A 134 -25.42 -20.15 3.83
CA ARG A 134 -26.26 -19.42 2.88
C ARG A 134 -26.00 -17.91 2.97
N VAL A 135 -26.18 -17.21 1.85
CA VAL A 135 -25.96 -15.74 1.78
C VAL A 135 -26.99 -14.98 2.63
N GLU A 136 -28.20 -15.52 2.78
CA GLU A 136 -29.25 -14.93 3.60
C GLU A 136 -28.88 -14.93 5.09
N ASP A 137 -28.11 -15.93 5.54
CA ASP A 137 -27.71 -16.10 6.93
C ASP A 137 -26.42 -15.33 7.30
N LEU A 138 -25.83 -14.62 6.32
CA LEU A 138 -24.60 -13.85 6.54
C LEU A 138 -24.86 -12.68 7.50
N ILE A 139 -24.24 -12.72 8.68
CA ILE A 139 -24.21 -11.58 9.60
C ILE A 139 -22.81 -10.96 9.52
N ILE A 140 -22.74 -9.67 9.17
CA ILE A 140 -21.49 -8.91 9.15
C ILE A 140 -21.38 -8.19 10.50
N PRO A 141 -20.43 -8.56 11.37
CA PRO A 141 -20.22 -7.85 12.63
C PRO A 141 -19.79 -6.41 12.38
N ASP A 142 -20.09 -5.49 13.29
CA ASP A 142 -19.82 -4.06 13.11
C ASP A 142 -18.33 -3.74 12.92
N GLU A 143 -17.45 -4.53 13.53
CA GLU A 143 -15.99 -4.46 13.34
C GLU A 143 -15.55 -4.71 11.89
N TYR A 144 -16.35 -5.42 11.10
CA TYR A 144 -16.11 -5.65 9.66
C TYR A 144 -16.77 -4.60 8.76
N LYS A 145 -17.62 -3.72 9.32
CA LYS A 145 -18.28 -2.63 8.58
C LYS A 145 -17.45 -1.35 8.56
N VAL A 146 -16.44 -1.26 9.41
CA VAL A 146 -15.59 -0.07 9.56
C VAL A 146 -14.14 -0.35 9.20
N TYR A 147 -13.44 0.67 8.71
CA TYR A 147 -12.02 0.64 8.44
C TYR A 147 -11.30 1.66 9.32
N GLU A 148 -10.29 1.19 10.05
CA GLU A 148 -9.50 2.01 10.98
C GLU A 148 -8.02 1.96 10.56
N PRO A 149 -7.55 2.87 9.69
CA PRO A 149 -6.16 2.90 9.25
C PRO A 149 -5.20 3.19 10.41
N GLN A 150 -5.63 4.00 11.37
CA GLN A 150 -4.87 4.41 12.55
C GLN A 150 -5.81 4.47 13.77
N PRO A 151 -5.31 4.20 14.98
CA PRO A 151 -6.11 4.25 16.19
C PRO A 151 -6.86 5.59 16.32
N GLY A 152 -8.18 5.54 16.43
CA GLY A 152 -9.07 6.69 16.59
C GLY A 152 -9.56 7.33 15.29
N ILE A 153 -9.07 6.93 14.11
CA ILE A 153 -9.58 7.38 12.81
C ILE A 153 -10.40 6.25 12.20
N ARG A 154 -11.73 6.38 12.19
CA ARG A 154 -12.63 5.34 11.66
C ARG A 154 -13.39 5.87 10.45
N GLU A 155 -13.52 5.06 9.41
CA GLU A 155 -14.35 5.34 8.23
C GLU A 155 -15.23 4.14 7.88
N ASP A 156 -16.36 4.38 7.23
CA ASP A 156 -17.24 3.29 6.77
C ASP A 156 -16.55 2.47 5.67
N PHE A 157 -16.62 1.16 5.82
CA PHE A 157 -16.06 0.17 4.89
C PHE A 157 -17.13 -0.62 4.14
N LEU A 158 -18.25 -0.93 4.79
CA LEU A 158 -19.44 -1.49 4.15
C LEU A 158 -20.32 -0.32 3.69
N LEU A 159 -20.25 0.01 2.41
CA LEU A 159 -20.94 1.17 1.83
C LEU A 159 -22.40 0.88 1.47
N ALA A 160 -22.73 -0.36 1.12
CA ALA A 160 -24.10 -0.77 0.85
C ALA A 160 -24.33 -2.25 1.14
N ASP A 161 -25.53 -2.56 1.61
CA ASP A 161 -26.03 -3.90 1.86
C ASP A 161 -27.54 -3.90 1.60
N ASN A 162 -28.02 -4.69 0.64
CA ASN A 162 -29.45 -4.79 0.32
C ASN A 162 -30.21 -5.79 1.22
N GLY A 163 -29.58 -6.30 2.28
CA GLY A 163 -30.21 -7.11 3.32
C GLY A 163 -30.23 -8.62 3.04
N PRO A 164 -30.75 -9.43 3.98
CA PRO A 164 -30.72 -10.90 3.92
C PRO A 164 -31.74 -11.46 2.92
N VAL A 165 -31.57 -11.12 1.65
CA VAL A 165 -32.40 -11.56 0.53
C VAL A 165 -31.64 -12.52 -0.39
N PRO A 166 -32.33 -13.42 -1.11
CA PRO A 166 -31.72 -14.16 -2.20
C PRO A 166 -31.10 -13.19 -3.21
N GLY A 167 -29.80 -13.33 -3.47
CA GLY A 167 -29.05 -12.39 -4.30
C GLY A 167 -28.57 -11.13 -3.57
N ARG A 168 -28.35 -11.18 -2.25
CA ARG A 168 -27.74 -10.09 -1.48
C ARG A 168 -26.45 -9.59 -2.10
N ILE A 169 -26.33 -8.28 -2.23
CA ILE A 169 -25.18 -7.54 -2.75
C ILE A 169 -24.60 -6.71 -1.62
N LEU A 170 -23.30 -6.90 -1.38
CA LEU A 170 -22.51 -6.11 -0.46
C LEU A 170 -21.52 -5.27 -1.25
N ILE A 171 -21.48 -3.98 -0.99
CA ILE A 171 -20.49 -3.07 -1.59
C ILE A 171 -19.54 -2.64 -0.49
N PHE A 172 -18.29 -3.09 -0.59
CA PHE A 172 -17.21 -2.64 0.27
C PHE A 172 -16.36 -1.59 -0.43
N GLY A 173 -15.88 -0.61 0.32
CA GLY A 173 -15.02 0.43 -0.20
C GLY A 173 -14.65 1.43 0.88
N ARG A 174 -13.80 2.38 0.55
CA ARG A 174 -13.51 3.52 1.42
C ARG A 174 -13.97 4.76 0.71
N GLU A 175 -14.97 5.44 1.26
CA GLU A 175 -15.55 6.61 0.62
C GLU A 175 -14.47 7.67 0.36
N ARG A 176 -13.52 7.85 1.29
CA ARG A 176 -12.37 8.75 1.10
C ARG A 176 -11.52 8.42 -0.13
N ASN A 177 -11.28 7.14 -0.41
CA ASN A 177 -10.49 6.73 -1.57
C ASN A 177 -11.23 7.06 -2.87
N LEU A 178 -12.55 6.80 -2.90
CA LEU A 178 -13.40 7.14 -4.04
C LEU A 178 -13.43 8.65 -4.27
N ARG A 179 -13.66 9.44 -3.21
CA ARG A 179 -13.69 10.91 -3.23
C ARG A 179 -12.35 11.50 -3.70
N ALA A 180 -11.22 10.95 -3.24
CA ALA A 180 -9.90 11.36 -3.74
C ALA A 180 -9.70 11.02 -5.24
N ARG A 181 -10.20 9.86 -5.69
CA ARG A 181 -10.16 9.48 -7.11
C ARG A 181 -11.07 10.36 -7.99
N MET A 182 -12.11 10.98 -7.43
CA MET A 182 -12.93 11.94 -8.18
C MET A 182 -12.12 13.20 -8.57
N VAL A 183 -11.15 13.63 -7.76
CA VAL A 183 -10.22 14.71 -8.15
C VAL A 183 -9.39 14.29 -9.37
N VAL A 184 -8.87 13.06 -9.40
CA VAL A 184 -8.15 12.53 -10.56
C VAL A 184 -9.06 12.40 -11.79
N SER A 185 -10.35 12.15 -11.56
CA SER A 185 -11.36 12.01 -12.62
C SER A 185 -11.63 13.32 -13.36
N LEU A 186 -11.22 14.48 -12.83
CA LEU A 186 -11.23 15.77 -13.54
C LEU A 186 -10.41 15.73 -14.83
N ALA A 187 -9.41 14.84 -14.93
CA ALA A 187 -8.70 14.52 -16.19
C ALA A 187 -9.65 14.18 -17.35
N PHE A 188 -10.82 13.64 -17.04
CA PHE A 188 -11.82 13.21 -18.02
C PHE A 188 -12.93 14.24 -18.23
N VAL A 189 -12.85 15.44 -17.67
CA VAL A 189 -13.86 16.48 -17.93
C VAL A 189 -13.44 17.29 -19.16
N PRO A 190 -14.37 17.69 -20.05
CA PRO A 190 -14.08 18.66 -21.10
C PRO A 190 -13.44 19.93 -20.52
N THR A 191 -12.38 20.43 -21.13
CA THR A 191 -11.63 21.57 -20.57
C THR A 191 -12.49 22.83 -20.37
N GLY A 192 -13.53 23.01 -21.19
CA GLY A 192 -14.49 24.11 -21.07
C GLY A 192 -15.41 24.04 -19.83
N ASP A 193 -15.62 22.85 -19.27
CA ASP A 193 -16.52 22.62 -18.14
C ASP A 193 -15.77 22.38 -16.82
N LEU A 194 -14.44 22.44 -16.86
CA LEU A 194 -13.58 22.05 -15.75
C LEU A 194 -13.84 22.88 -14.49
N ASP A 195 -14.13 24.17 -14.65
CA ASP A 195 -14.41 25.08 -13.53
C ASP A 195 -15.72 24.71 -12.83
N ALA A 196 -16.78 24.47 -13.61
CA ALA A 196 -18.06 24.03 -13.06
C ALA A 196 -17.92 22.67 -12.36
N ALA A 197 -17.10 21.77 -12.90
CA ALA A 197 -16.84 20.48 -12.28
C ALA A 197 -16.06 20.58 -10.96
N ILE A 198 -15.10 21.50 -10.88
CA ILE A 198 -14.33 21.76 -9.66
C ILE A 198 -15.22 22.36 -8.58
N ASP A 199 -16.03 23.37 -8.90
CA ASP A 199 -16.95 24.01 -7.96
C ASP A 199 -17.94 22.98 -7.39
N ARG A 200 -18.57 22.19 -8.27
CA ARG A 200 -19.47 21.11 -7.85
C ARG A 200 -18.76 20.06 -7.00
N LEU A 201 -17.53 19.70 -7.36
CA LEU A 201 -16.76 18.72 -6.59
C LEU A 201 -16.40 19.27 -5.21
N ALA A 202 -16.01 20.54 -5.11
CA ALA A 202 -15.65 21.20 -3.86
C ALA A 202 -16.80 21.13 -2.84
N ASP A 203 -18.05 21.32 -3.28
CA ASP A 203 -19.24 21.26 -2.42
C ASP A 203 -19.46 19.87 -1.78
N VAL A 204 -19.07 18.80 -2.48
CA VAL A 204 -19.31 17.41 -2.03
C VAL A 204 -18.06 16.75 -1.46
N LEU A 205 -16.89 17.38 -1.58
CA LEU A 205 -15.63 16.80 -1.16
C LEU A 205 -15.42 16.99 0.35
N PRO A 206 -15.05 15.93 1.11
CA PRO A 206 -14.73 16.05 2.53
C PRO A 206 -13.67 17.12 2.80
N VAL A 207 -13.77 17.81 3.94
CA VAL A 207 -12.88 18.93 4.32
C VAL A 207 -11.40 18.51 4.28
N GLU A 208 -11.10 17.26 4.60
CA GLU A 208 -9.75 16.70 4.63
C GLU A 208 -9.13 16.53 3.24
N LEU A 209 -9.94 16.50 2.18
CA LEU A 209 -9.50 16.40 0.79
C LEU A 209 -9.52 17.74 0.06
N GLN A 210 -10.06 18.80 0.66
CA GLN A 210 -9.99 20.16 0.11
C GLN A 210 -8.57 20.62 -0.21
N PRO A 211 -7.53 20.34 0.62
CA PRO A 211 -6.15 20.70 0.26
C PRO A 211 -5.67 20.02 -1.04
N LEU A 212 -6.14 18.81 -1.34
CA LEU A 212 -5.80 18.10 -2.56
C LEU A 212 -6.45 18.75 -3.80
N LEU A 213 -7.75 19.07 -3.71
CA LEU A 213 -8.45 19.77 -4.79
C LEU A 213 -7.83 21.15 -5.03
N GLN A 214 -7.50 21.86 -3.96
CA GLN A 214 -6.87 23.17 -4.05
C GLN A 214 -5.50 23.12 -4.71
N TRP A 215 -4.69 22.11 -4.36
CA TRP A 215 -3.41 21.85 -5.03
C TRP A 215 -3.62 21.53 -6.51
N PHE A 216 -4.62 20.71 -6.86
CA PHE A 216 -4.92 20.41 -8.26
C PHE A 216 -5.25 21.68 -9.05
N GLU A 217 -6.11 22.54 -8.50
CA GLU A 217 -6.44 23.84 -9.10
C GLU A 217 -5.19 24.72 -9.30
N ASP A 218 -4.32 24.83 -8.30
CA ASP A 218 -3.14 25.69 -8.36
C ASP A 218 -2.16 25.30 -9.47
N PHE A 219 -1.96 24.00 -9.67
CA PHE A 219 -0.91 23.49 -10.55
C PHE A 219 -1.41 23.16 -11.96
N TYR A 220 -2.66 22.69 -12.10
CA TYR A 220 -3.16 22.10 -13.34
C TYR A 220 -4.26 22.90 -14.02
N VAL A 221 -4.92 23.82 -13.31
CA VAL A 221 -6.11 24.52 -13.82
C VAL A 221 -5.91 26.04 -13.84
N GLY A 222 -5.30 26.57 -12.79
CA GLY A 222 -5.08 27.99 -12.55
C GLY A 222 -6.28 28.65 -11.86
N ARG A 223 -6.06 29.31 -10.72
CA ARG A 223 -7.14 29.97 -9.98
C ARG A 223 -7.67 31.21 -10.70
N LEU A 224 -8.99 31.40 -10.65
CA LEU A 224 -9.64 32.67 -10.92
C LEU A 224 -9.26 33.71 -9.85
N ASN A 225 -8.97 34.94 -10.25
CA ASN A 225 -8.77 36.03 -9.30
C ASN A 225 -10.08 36.30 -8.52
N ARG A 226 -9.99 37.00 -7.37
CA ARG A 226 -11.16 37.35 -6.53
C ARG A 226 -12.28 38.11 -7.26
N ARG A 227 -12.01 38.63 -8.47
CA ARG A 227 -12.97 39.38 -9.30
C ARG A 227 -13.51 38.55 -10.47
N GLY A 228 -13.13 37.27 -10.60
CA GLY A 228 -13.56 36.36 -11.67
C GLY A 228 -13.02 36.67 -13.07
N ASN A 229 -12.25 37.74 -13.26
CA ASN A 229 -11.95 38.26 -14.61
C ASN A 229 -10.62 37.80 -15.20
N VAL A 230 -9.68 37.34 -14.36
CA VAL A 230 -8.35 36.91 -14.82
C VAL A 230 -7.98 35.62 -14.11
N ARG A 231 -7.67 34.59 -14.90
CA ARG A 231 -7.15 33.31 -14.42
C ARG A 231 -5.62 33.36 -14.35
N ARG A 232 -5.05 32.91 -13.23
CA ARG A 232 -3.60 32.68 -13.15
C ARG A 232 -3.22 31.54 -14.10
N PRO A 233 -2.11 31.64 -14.84
CA PRO A 233 -1.68 30.55 -15.70
C PRO A 233 -1.37 29.31 -14.85
N ALA A 234 -1.91 28.15 -15.27
CA ALA A 234 -1.53 26.87 -14.70
C ALA A 234 -0.07 26.56 -15.04
N ILE A 235 0.64 25.87 -14.14
CA ILE A 235 2.00 25.37 -14.42
C ILE A 235 1.92 24.32 -15.54
N PHE A 236 0.86 23.49 -15.52
CA PHE A 236 0.57 22.50 -16.53
C PHE A 236 -0.81 22.75 -17.13
N PRO A 237 -0.92 23.37 -18.32
CA PRO A 237 -2.20 23.69 -18.94
C PRO A 237 -3.09 22.46 -19.17
N PRO A 238 -4.42 22.58 -19.04
CA PRO A 238 -5.37 21.49 -19.27
C PRO A 238 -5.19 20.74 -20.59
N GLU A 239 -4.76 21.42 -21.66
CA GLU A 239 -4.52 20.84 -22.98
C GLU A 239 -3.42 19.77 -22.97
N MET A 240 -2.49 19.84 -22.01
CA MET A 240 -1.37 18.90 -21.87
C MET A 240 -1.80 17.57 -21.24
N TRP A 241 -2.72 17.61 -20.27
CA TRP A 241 -3.06 16.46 -19.43
C TRP A 241 -4.50 15.96 -19.59
N SER A 242 -5.40 16.75 -20.19
CA SER A 242 -6.79 16.32 -20.39
C SER A 242 -6.89 15.03 -21.22
N LEU A 243 -7.70 14.11 -20.71
CA LEU A 243 -7.95 12.79 -21.27
C LEU A 243 -9.28 12.70 -22.00
N TYR A 244 -10.19 13.68 -21.85
CA TYR A 244 -11.53 13.64 -22.46
C TYR A 244 -11.46 13.39 -23.97
N ASN A 245 -10.78 14.28 -24.70
CA ASN A 245 -10.62 14.14 -26.15
C ASN A 245 -9.84 12.88 -26.53
N ARG A 246 -8.90 12.41 -25.69
CA ARG A 246 -8.17 11.16 -25.97
C ARG A 246 -9.10 9.97 -25.94
N VAL A 247 -9.97 9.88 -24.93
CA VAL A 247 -10.94 8.79 -24.81
C VAL A 247 -11.98 8.83 -25.93
N VAL A 248 -12.51 10.02 -26.24
CA VAL A 248 -13.49 10.18 -27.33
C VAL A 248 -12.93 9.72 -28.67
N ASN A 249 -11.65 10.02 -28.95
CA ASN A 249 -10.98 9.70 -30.21
C ASN A 249 -10.22 8.36 -30.20
N ASP A 250 -10.48 7.46 -29.24
CA ASP A 250 -9.81 6.16 -29.12
C ASP A 250 -8.26 6.23 -29.05
N MET A 251 -7.73 7.34 -28.52
CA MET A 251 -6.29 7.54 -28.32
C MET A 251 -5.82 6.96 -26.99
N ASP A 252 -4.53 6.62 -26.92
CA ASP A 252 -3.91 6.16 -25.68
C ASP A 252 -3.96 7.23 -24.57
N ARG A 253 -4.46 6.84 -23.40
CA ARG A 253 -4.63 7.73 -22.25
C ARG A 253 -3.32 8.03 -21.50
N THR A 254 -2.31 7.17 -21.66
CA THR A 254 -1.13 7.12 -20.79
C THR A 254 0.14 7.03 -21.61
N ASN A 255 1.25 7.46 -21.03
CA ASN A 255 2.61 7.26 -21.56
C ASN A 255 3.11 5.79 -21.48
N ASN A 256 2.21 4.81 -21.47
CA ASN A 256 2.58 3.40 -21.31
C ASN A 256 3.60 2.94 -22.36
N HIS A 257 3.54 3.50 -23.56
CA HIS A 257 4.48 3.18 -24.63
C HIS A 257 5.90 3.66 -24.33
N ALA A 258 6.10 4.91 -23.88
CA ALA A 258 7.45 5.35 -23.54
C ALA A 258 7.93 4.74 -22.22
N GLU A 259 7.06 4.51 -21.24
CA GLU A 259 7.41 3.79 -20.01
C GLU A 259 7.81 2.33 -20.31
N ALA A 260 7.10 1.65 -21.23
CA ALA A 260 7.47 0.32 -21.68
C ALA A 260 8.80 0.33 -22.45
N ALA A 261 9.02 1.34 -23.30
CA ALA A 261 10.29 1.51 -24.01
C ALA A 261 11.44 1.75 -23.01
N HIS A 262 11.23 2.60 -22.00
CA HIS A 262 12.22 2.88 -20.96
C HIS A 262 12.52 1.64 -20.10
N ARG A 263 11.51 0.87 -19.69
CA ARG A 263 11.70 -0.40 -18.97
C ARG A 263 12.46 -1.43 -19.81
N CYS A 264 12.14 -1.52 -21.10
CA CYS A 264 12.87 -2.39 -22.02
C CYS A 264 14.34 -1.96 -22.11
N LEU A 265 14.62 -0.65 -22.24
CA LEU A 265 15.96 -0.10 -22.22
C LEU A 265 16.70 -0.45 -20.93
N GLN A 266 16.09 -0.22 -19.77
CA GLN A 266 16.71 -0.49 -18.48
C GLN A 266 16.98 -2.00 -18.28
N SER A 267 16.05 -2.86 -18.71
CA SER A 267 16.22 -4.32 -18.69
C SER A 267 17.36 -4.81 -19.58
N GLU A 268 17.50 -4.24 -20.78
CA GLU A 268 18.57 -4.61 -21.72
C GLU A 268 19.95 -4.15 -21.25
N MET A 269 20.02 -2.99 -20.58
CA MET A 269 21.25 -2.45 -20.03
C MET A 269 21.70 -3.19 -18.77
N GLY A 270 20.76 -3.57 -17.89
CA GLY A 270 21.05 -4.29 -16.65
C GLY A 270 21.97 -3.54 -15.67
N MET A 271 22.13 -2.23 -15.84
CA MET A 271 23.02 -1.38 -15.03
C MET A 271 22.56 0.09 -15.05
N ASP A 272 22.82 0.81 -13.96
CA ASP A 272 22.36 2.19 -13.79
C ASP A 272 23.24 3.22 -14.53
N HIS A 273 24.53 2.92 -14.71
CA HIS A 273 25.51 3.83 -15.31
C HIS A 273 26.39 3.12 -16.36
N PRO A 274 25.87 2.83 -17.56
CA PRO A 274 26.65 2.21 -18.62
C PRO A 274 27.69 3.18 -19.19
N ILE A 275 28.90 2.68 -19.47
CA ILE A 275 29.85 3.40 -20.32
C ILE A 275 29.31 3.48 -21.75
N LEU A 276 29.76 4.48 -22.52
CA LEU A 276 29.25 4.78 -23.87
C LEU A 276 29.16 3.54 -24.78
N TRP A 277 30.18 2.68 -24.76
CA TRP A 277 30.20 1.46 -25.60
C TRP A 277 29.11 0.45 -25.22
N ARG A 278 28.91 0.21 -23.92
CA ARG A 278 27.83 -0.66 -23.45
C ARG A 278 26.45 -0.07 -23.71
N PHE A 279 26.35 1.25 -23.65
CA PHE A 279 25.13 1.96 -24.03
C PHE A 279 24.80 1.75 -25.52
N ILE A 280 25.78 1.95 -26.41
CA ILE A 280 25.62 1.73 -27.86
C ILE A 280 25.23 0.27 -28.15
N ASP A 281 25.89 -0.70 -27.52
CA ASP A 281 25.57 -2.12 -27.70
C ASP A 281 24.15 -2.47 -27.21
N GLY A 282 23.70 -1.87 -26.11
CA GLY A 282 22.33 -1.99 -25.62
C GLY A 282 21.31 -1.44 -26.63
N LEU A 283 21.56 -0.26 -27.21
CA LEU A 283 20.70 0.31 -28.25
C LEU A 283 20.60 -0.58 -29.49
N ARG A 284 21.72 -1.16 -29.94
CA ARG A 284 21.73 -2.08 -31.09
C ARG A 284 20.88 -3.33 -30.85
N LYS A 285 20.89 -3.89 -29.64
CA LYS A 285 20.04 -5.03 -29.28
C LYS A 285 18.55 -4.69 -29.30
N ILE A 286 18.19 -3.55 -28.70
CA ILE A 286 16.81 -3.06 -28.70
C ILE A 286 16.32 -2.84 -30.12
N GLN A 287 17.12 -2.17 -30.95
CA GLN A 287 16.79 -1.94 -32.35
C GLN A 287 16.56 -3.27 -33.09
N LYS A 288 17.46 -4.24 -32.97
CA LYS A 288 17.29 -5.56 -33.58
C LYS A 288 15.96 -6.23 -33.20
N GLY A 289 15.55 -6.16 -31.92
CA GLY A 289 14.27 -6.68 -31.46
C GLY A 289 13.06 -5.91 -32.02
N ARG A 290 13.20 -4.60 -32.19
CA ARG A 290 12.15 -3.73 -32.76
C ARG A 290 12.01 -3.88 -34.26
N ASP A 291 13.10 -4.01 -35.00
CA ASP A 291 13.08 -4.27 -36.43
C ASP A 291 12.32 -5.57 -36.71
N MET A 292 12.61 -6.64 -35.94
CA MET A 292 11.85 -7.89 -36.05
C MET A 292 10.36 -7.70 -35.77
N PHE A 293 9.99 -6.94 -34.74
CA PHE A 293 8.59 -6.66 -34.44
C PHE A 293 7.90 -5.84 -35.55
N TYR A 294 8.62 -4.87 -36.12
CA TYR A 294 8.13 -4.06 -37.25
C TYR A 294 7.89 -4.92 -38.50
N GLU A 295 8.81 -5.83 -38.83
CA GLU A 295 8.63 -6.78 -39.94
C GLU A 295 7.43 -7.70 -39.72
N HIS A 296 7.16 -8.13 -38.48
CA HIS A 296 5.92 -8.89 -38.19
C HIS A 296 4.66 -8.06 -38.48
N LEU A 297 4.66 -6.78 -38.13
CA LEU A 297 3.53 -5.89 -38.44
C LEU A 297 3.38 -5.69 -39.96
N LEU A 298 4.48 -5.52 -40.70
CA LEU A 298 4.47 -5.44 -42.17
C LEU A 298 3.94 -6.74 -42.81
N ALA A 299 4.26 -7.89 -42.22
CA ALA A 299 3.72 -9.19 -42.63
C ALA A 299 2.24 -9.39 -42.25
N GLY A 300 1.59 -8.40 -41.63
CA GLY A 300 0.17 -8.42 -41.28
C GLY A 300 -0.15 -9.08 -39.94
N HIS A 301 0.84 -9.37 -39.10
CA HIS A 301 0.57 -9.85 -37.74
C HIS A 301 -0.01 -8.74 -36.86
N GLU A 302 -1.00 -9.09 -36.04
CA GLU A 302 -1.56 -8.16 -35.06
C GLU A 302 -0.61 -7.97 -33.86
N PRO A 303 -0.54 -6.75 -33.28
CA PRO A 303 0.18 -6.53 -32.03
C PRO A 303 -0.44 -7.34 -30.88
N PRO A 304 0.34 -7.62 -29.81
CA PRO A 304 -0.18 -8.30 -28.63
C PRO A 304 -1.42 -7.62 -28.07
N LYS A 305 -2.49 -8.39 -27.87
CA LYS A 305 -3.75 -7.87 -27.34
C LYS A 305 -3.55 -7.36 -25.92
N LYS A 306 -4.06 -6.17 -25.64
CA LYS A 306 -4.15 -5.63 -24.27
C LYS A 306 -4.87 -6.63 -23.37
N LEU A 307 -4.40 -6.80 -22.13
CA LEU A 307 -5.03 -7.69 -21.16
C LEU A 307 -6.52 -7.33 -20.99
N ARG A 308 -7.38 -8.36 -20.91
CA ARG A 308 -8.83 -8.22 -20.86
C ARG A 308 -9.30 -7.20 -19.82
N LYS A 309 -8.76 -7.24 -18.60
CA LYS A 309 -9.12 -6.30 -17.52
C LYS A 309 -8.98 -4.83 -17.92
N TYR A 310 -7.96 -4.47 -18.71
CA TYR A 310 -7.75 -3.09 -19.14
C TYR A 310 -8.63 -2.74 -20.32
N ARG A 311 -8.90 -3.68 -21.23
CA ARG A 311 -9.85 -3.47 -22.33
C ARG A 311 -11.26 -3.20 -21.79
N ASP A 312 -11.71 -4.02 -20.85
CA ASP A 312 -13.04 -3.89 -20.25
C ASP A 312 -13.16 -2.54 -19.49
N ALA A 313 -12.08 -2.09 -18.83
CA ALA A 313 -12.04 -0.78 -18.18
C ALA A 313 -12.05 0.38 -19.19
N ASP A 314 -11.32 0.28 -20.30
CA ASP A 314 -11.33 1.27 -21.39
C ASP A 314 -12.73 1.43 -21.97
N THR A 315 -13.41 0.31 -22.26
CA THR A 315 -14.78 0.31 -22.77
C THR A 315 -15.73 1.01 -21.80
N ARG A 316 -15.70 0.68 -20.51
CA ARG A 316 -16.56 1.33 -19.51
C ARG A 316 -16.26 2.83 -19.38
N ILE A 317 -14.99 3.22 -19.37
CA ILE A 317 -14.59 4.64 -19.34
C ILE A 317 -15.11 5.36 -20.58
N LYS A 318 -14.94 4.78 -21.77
CA LYS A 318 -15.43 5.38 -23.01
C LYS A 318 -16.95 5.56 -23.00
N THR A 319 -17.70 4.57 -22.52
CA THR A 319 -19.16 4.68 -22.37
C THR A 319 -19.55 5.85 -21.48
N ILE A 320 -18.85 6.04 -20.35
CA ILE A 320 -19.15 7.13 -19.40
C ILE A 320 -18.78 8.48 -20.02
N VAL A 321 -17.59 8.59 -20.63
CA VAL A 321 -17.10 9.82 -21.28
C VAL A 321 -18.00 10.25 -22.43
N ALA A 322 -18.43 9.31 -23.28
CA ALA A 322 -19.30 9.61 -24.43
C ALA A 322 -20.70 10.10 -24.01
N ASP A 323 -21.13 9.78 -22.79
CA ASP A 323 -22.42 10.12 -22.22
C ASP A 323 -22.35 11.29 -21.22
N TYR A 324 -21.23 12.05 -21.24
CA TYR A 324 -20.97 13.14 -20.30
C TYR A 324 -22.11 14.17 -20.25
N ALA A 325 -22.62 14.60 -21.41
CA ALA A 325 -23.64 15.65 -21.50
C ALA A 325 -25.00 15.27 -20.88
N ASN A 326 -25.28 13.97 -20.70
CA ASN A 326 -26.54 13.48 -20.13
C ASN A 326 -26.43 13.13 -18.64
N ARG A 327 -25.27 13.35 -18.01
CA ARG A 327 -24.99 12.96 -16.64
C ARG A 327 -24.84 14.17 -15.73
N ASP A 328 -25.24 14.01 -14.47
CA ASP A 328 -24.80 14.92 -13.43
C ASP A 328 -23.27 14.83 -13.28
N ILE A 329 -22.61 15.96 -13.06
CA ILE A 329 -21.14 16.04 -13.02
C ILE A 329 -20.57 15.18 -11.88
N ILE A 330 -21.24 15.10 -10.74
CA ILE A 330 -20.76 14.30 -9.60
C ILE A 330 -20.91 12.81 -9.90
N ASP A 331 -22.03 12.38 -10.46
CA ASP A 331 -22.23 11.00 -10.89
C ASP A 331 -21.27 10.59 -12.01
N TYR A 332 -20.95 11.53 -12.91
CA TYR A 332 -19.94 11.35 -13.94
C TYR A 332 -18.56 11.09 -13.33
N LEU A 333 -18.07 11.99 -12.46
CA LEU A 333 -16.77 11.86 -11.79
C LEU A 333 -16.70 10.58 -10.96
N ARG A 334 -17.80 10.24 -10.26
CA ARG A 334 -17.92 8.99 -9.51
C ARG A 334 -17.80 7.78 -10.42
N GLY A 335 -18.51 7.77 -11.55
CA GLY A 335 -18.44 6.70 -12.55
C GLY A 335 -17.03 6.49 -13.09
N ILE A 336 -16.30 7.55 -13.42
CA ILE A 336 -14.90 7.47 -13.85
C ILE A 336 -14.01 6.92 -12.73
N SER A 337 -14.18 7.38 -11.50
CA SER A 337 -13.37 6.98 -10.34
C SER A 337 -13.48 5.48 -9.99
N HIS A 338 -14.58 4.84 -10.35
CA HIS A 338 -14.75 3.38 -10.22
C HIS A 338 -13.97 2.57 -11.26
N ASN A 339 -13.64 3.17 -12.40
CA ASN A 339 -13.04 2.46 -13.53
C ASN A 339 -11.57 2.81 -13.77
N TYR A 340 -11.14 4.00 -13.35
CA TYR A 340 -9.78 4.48 -13.53
C TYR A 340 -8.96 4.31 -12.26
N GLU A 341 -7.93 3.47 -12.33
CA GLU A 341 -6.91 3.33 -11.29
C GLU A 341 -5.57 3.79 -11.85
N MET A 342 -4.97 4.82 -11.24
CA MET A 342 -3.54 5.06 -11.42
C MET A 342 -2.79 3.96 -10.68
N ASN A 343 -1.98 3.17 -11.40
CA ASN A 343 -1.00 2.33 -10.73
C ASN A 343 0.04 3.26 -10.08
N PRO A 344 0.26 3.17 -8.76
CA PRO A 344 1.27 3.96 -8.06
C PRO A 344 2.70 3.56 -8.45
#